data_AF-A0A1F9BJB7-F1
#
_entry.id   AF-A0A1F9BJB7-F1
#
_cell.length_a   1.000
_cell.length_b   1.000
_cell.length_c   1.000
_cell.angle_alpha   90.00
_cell.angle_beta   90.00
_cell.angle_gamma   90.00
#
_symmetry.space_group_name_H-M   'P 1'
#
loop_
_entity.id
_entity.type
_entity.pdbx_description
1 polymer ?
#
loop_
_entity_poly.entity_id
_entity_poly.type
_entity_poly.pdbx_seq_one_letter_code
_entity_poly.pdbx_strand_id
1 'polypeptide(L)'
;MNRRVDLLFIIILILAGLKLTYNLEGIVDLDLWDETDYLASGVNLLVKGFPSPYYGPLYSLYYYFLSKFSGDNIFLYYLNLKLQIIIIPVLYYVFLRALNIPNTLSLLASFFFLISYGNIIVSPRPTHFAIMVMLIFLTATTFISNLRLSILLMATTALLLSYIRPEYFLSFILLSIFYLILIIIDIKKTIFNKTEFVGLITFISVSAALIMKLGNPFNDKGQRTLVAFSQHFSYNWVKWHQSNIDPWADSLIIMQKNFGSFKSIPASFLANPPAFLKHVLANLLTYLSSLSTVLFSHINFLLPPADKWLSSMEALLTAFTLLVLLVIYRRRYSFDWQGTFNHKAIIFFFIALYIPSLLSALIIYPRFHYVVPQYIFFVTTLLFLISSNLSALNISRFKQALVIGLLLLAITPYLAGHWYFQDKNEPQSRINNLSTVRFIKSLNLEDKVNILEADGGYDVFLPNNFQLFFAFSKKTLFNDFMHKNDINVIVLSAKMSRDARFQMDPGWQTFMTDYAGRGFAKLTVPGTSRILFIKKSLLPGG
;
A
#
# COMPACT_ATOMS: atom_id res chain seq x y z
N MET A 1 31.07 -11.30 4.00
CA MET A 1 30.50 -9.98 3.65
C MET A 1 31.57 -8.90 3.74
N ASN A 2 31.66 -8.01 2.75
CA ASN A 2 32.56 -6.86 2.80
C ASN A 2 31.80 -5.65 3.34
N ARG A 3 31.88 -5.45 4.67
CA ARG A 3 31.09 -4.44 5.39
C ARG A 3 31.23 -3.02 4.84
N ARG A 4 32.42 -2.65 4.34
CA ARG A 4 32.66 -1.30 3.79
C ARG A 4 31.92 -1.08 2.46
N VAL A 5 31.92 -2.08 1.59
CA VAL A 5 31.19 -2.02 0.31
C VAL A 5 29.69 -2.05 0.55
N ASP A 6 29.23 -2.93 1.45
CA ASP A 6 27.81 -3.04 1.80
C ASP A 6 27.27 -1.71 2.41
N LEU A 7 28.04 -1.07 3.29
CA LEU A 7 27.68 0.24 3.85
C LEU A 7 27.62 1.35 2.78
N LEU A 8 28.56 1.36 1.84
CA LEU A 8 28.56 2.32 0.74
C LEU A 8 27.29 2.18 -0.12
N PHE A 9 26.90 0.95 -0.47
CA PHE A 9 25.70 0.70 -1.25
C PHE A 9 24.41 1.08 -0.51
N ILE A 10 24.35 0.90 0.81
CA ILE A 10 23.25 1.42 1.63
C ILE A 10 23.18 2.96 1.52
N ILE A 11 24.31 3.65 1.67
CA ILE A 11 24.36 5.11 1.55
C ILE A 11 23.92 5.56 0.15
N ILE A 12 24.38 4.90 -0.90
CA ILE A 12 24.00 5.21 -2.29
C ILE A 12 22.49 5.01 -2.51
N LEU A 13 21.88 3.95 -1.98
CA LEU A 13 20.43 3.74 -2.08
C LEU A 13 19.64 4.83 -1.36
N ILE A 14 20.13 5.29 -0.19
CA ILE A 14 19.52 6.41 0.54
C ILE A 14 19.61 7.70 -0.29
N LEU A 15 20.79 8.03 -0.81
CA LEU A 15 21.00 9.23 -1.62
C LEU A 15 20.18 9.19 -2.93
N ALA A 16 20.11 8.03 -3.58
CA ALA A 16 19.28 7.80 -4.75
C ALA A 16 17.80 8.01 -4.41
N GLY A 17 17.33 7.48 -3.28
CA GLY A 17 15.95 7.68 -2.83
C GLY A 17 15.62 9.13 -2.47
N LEU A 18 16.56 9.87 -1.87
CA LEU A 18 16.42 11.31 -1.61
C LEU A 18 16.35 12.10 -2.91
N LYS A 19 17.22 11.79 -3.89
CA LYS A 19 17.16 12.40 -5.24
C LYS A 19 15.84 12.10 -5.93
N LEU A 20 15.39 10.84 -5.88
CA LEU A 20 14.14 10.40 -6.49
C LEU A 20 12.94 11.17 -5.93
N THR A 21 12.87 11.30 -4.61
CA THR A 21 11.74 11.91 -3.90
C THR A 21 11.86 13.43 -3.71
N TYR A 22 12.85 14.07 -4.34
CA TYR A 22 12.99 15.51 -4.32
C TYR A 22 11.75 16.20 -4.91
N ASN A 23 11.20 17.17 -4.19
CA ASN A 23 9.97 17.91 -4.54
C ASN A 23 8.75 17.01 -4.85
N LEU A 24 8.58 15.91 -4.10
CA LEU A 24 7.45 14.98 -4.24
C LEU A 24 6.08 15.67 -4.11
N GLU A 25 5.97 16.68 -3.25
CA GLU A 25 4.72 17.44 -3.07
C GLU A 25 4.29 18.27 -4.29
N GLY A 26 5.19 18.51 -5.26
CA GLY A 26 4.85 19.20 -6.51
C GLY A 26 4.20 18.30 -7.56
N ILE A 27 4.14 16.99 -7.32
CA ILE A 27 3.81 15.99 -8.35
C ILE A 27 2.84 14.90 -7.86
N VAL A 28 2.89 14.52 -6.58
CA VAL A 28 2.02 13.52 -6.00
C VAL A 28 0.98 14.24 -5.15
N ASP A 29 -0.29 14.11 -5.55
CA ASP A 29 -1.40 14.68 -4.81
C ASP A 29 -1.61 13.99 -3.45
N LEU A 30 -2.44 14.59 -2.59
CA LEU A 30 -2.90 13.93 -1.38
C LEU A 30 -3.86 12.80 -1.73
N ASP A 31 -3.56 11.59 -1.27
CA ASP A 31 -4.46 10.44 -1.37
C ASP A 31 -5.50 10.49 -0.24
N LEU A 32 -6.71 10.87 -0.64
CA LEU A 32 -7.87 11.02 0.22
C LEU A 32 -8.52 9.64 0.53
N TRP A 33 -9.41 9.58 1.52
CA TRP A 33 -9.94 8.33 2.10
C TRP A 33 -8.90 7.50 2.86
N ASP A 34 -8.53 6.31 2.35
CA ASP A 34 -7.83 5.27 3.11
C ASP A 34 -6.56 5.82 3.78
N GLU A 35 -5.65 6.45 3.02
CA GLU A 35 -4.39 6.96 3.56
C GLU A 35 -4.60 8.10 4.56
N THR A 36 -5.58 8.97 4.28
CA THR A 36 -5.97 10.09 5.13
C THR A 36 -6.60 9.62 6.44
N ASP A 37 -7.41 8.55 6.42
CA ASP A 37 -8.02 7.95 7.60
C ASP A 37 -6.98 7.32 8.54
N TYR A 38 -5.94 6.67 7.99
CA TYR A 38 -4.82 6.15 8.78
C TYR A 38 -4.02 7.27 9.44
N LEU A 39 -3.74 8.35 8.70
CA LEU A 39 -3.07 9.53 9.22
C LEU A 39 -3.89 10.16 10.35
N ALA A 40 -5.18 10.41 10.12
CA ALA A 40 -6.08 11.00 11.10
C ALA A 40 -6.19 10.14 12.36
N SER A 41 -6.26 8.82 12.22
CA SER A 41 -6.28 7.87 13.34
C SER A 41 -4.98 7.91 14.14
N GLY A 42 -3.83 8.05 13.47
CA GLY A 42 -2.53 8.19 14.12
C GLY A 42 -2.36 9.50 14.87
N VAL A 43 -2.69 10.63 14.24
CA VAL A 43 -2.60 11.96 14.88
C VAL A 43 -3.50 12.03 16.11
N ASN A 44 -4.68 11.40 16.06
CA ASN A 44 -5.65 11.40 17.16
C ASN A 44 -5.56 10.17 18.07
N LEU A 45 -4.49 9.36 17.98
CA LEU A 45 -4.42 8.04 18.62
C LEU A 45 -4.63 8.09 20.15
N LEU A 46 -4.06 9.10 20.83
CA LEU A 46 -4.20 9.25 22.28
C LEU A 46 -5.60 9.70 22.71
N VAL A 47 -6.33 10.38 21.84
CA VAL A 47 -7.68 10.92 22.12
C VAL A 47 -8.76 9.90 21.75
N LYS A 48 -8.65 9.29 20.58
CA LYS A 48 -9.65 8.36 20.02
C LYS A 48 -9.34 6.88 20.32
N GLY A 49 -8.14 6.58 20.82
CA GLY A 49 -7.67 5.21 21.02
C GLY A 49 -7.25 4.52 19.72
N PHE A 50 -6.89 3.24 19.82
CA PHE A 50 -6.53 2.43 18.65
C PHE A 50 -7.74 2.21 17.75
N PRO A 51 -7.58 2.30 16.41
CA PRO A 51 -8.64 1.93 15.50
C PRO A 51 -8.88 0.41 15.56
N SER A 52 -10.05 0.00 15.07
CA SER A 52 -10.43 -1.40 14.92
C SER A 52 -9.36 -2.20 14.12
N PRO A 53 -9.16 -3.50 14.37
CA PRO A 53 -8.09 -4.28 13.74
C PRO A 53 -8.16 -4.34 12.20
N TYR A 54 -9.33 -4.06 11.61
CA TYR A 54 -9.53 -3.91 10.15
C TYR A 54 -8.94 -2.65 9.55
N TYR A 55 -8.63 -1.66 10.38
CA TYR A 55 -8.13 -0.34 10.01
C TYR A 55 -6.68 -0.14 10.46
N GLY A 56 -5.89 -1.22 10.47
CA GLY A 56 -4.43 -1.14 10.58
C GLY A 56 -3.92 -0.37 11.81
N PRO A 57 -4.27 -0.77 13.05
CA PRO A 57 -3.86 -0.05 14.26
C PRO A 57 -2.35 0.15 14.41
N LEU A 58 -1.52 -0.79 13.93
CA LEU A 58 -0.06 -0.59 13.96
C LEU A 58 0.42 0.45 12.95
N TYR A 59 -0.27 0.60 11.81
CA TYR A 59 0.05 1.65 10.85
C TYR A 59 -0.35 3.03 11.36
N SER A 60 -1.49 3.12 12.05
CA SER A 60 -1.90 4.35 12.75
C SER A 60 -0.92 4.70 13.88
N LEU A 61 -0.44 3.70 14.63
CA LEU A 61 0.62 3.90 15.63
C LEU A 61 1.93 4.41 15.00
N TYR A 62 2.29 3.90 13.82
CA TYR A 62 3.42 4.42 13.07
C TYR A 62 3.24 5.90 12.69
N TYR A 63 2.05 6.30 12.21
CA TYR A 63 1.72 7.71 11.98
C TYR A 63 1.80 8.56 13.25
N TYR A 64 1.35 8.05 14.39
CA TYR A 64 1.49 8.72 15.68
C TYR A 64 2.96 8.97 16.06
N PHE A 65 3.87 8.05 15.74
CA PHE A 65 5.29 8.28 15.98
C PHE A 65 5.87 9.31 15.01
N LEU A 66 5.49 9.26 13.73
CA LEU A 66 5.94 10.23 12.74
C LEU A 66 5.40 11.65 13.02
N SER A 67 4.19 11.78 13.58
CA SER A 67 3.57 13.08 13.85
C SER A 67 4.37 13.93 14.83
N LYS A 68 5.19 13.30 15.69
CA LYS A 68 6.11 13.98 16.62
C LYS A 68 7.24 14.73 15.91
N PHE A 69 7.49 14.43 14.64
CA PHE A 69 8.53 15.05 13.83
C PHE A 69 7.97 15.93 12.71
N SER A 70 6.65 16.16 12.67
CA SER A 70 5.98 16.91 11.61
C SER A 70 5.35 18.20 12.13
N GLY A 71 5.49 19.30 11.38
CA GLY A 71 4.84 20.58 11.71
C GLY A 71 3.36 20.65 11.33
N ASP A 72 2.93 19.92 10.30
CA ASP A 72 1.53 19.80 9.91
C ASP A 72 1.23 18.44 9.23
N ASN A 73 -0.05 18.18 8.98
CA ASN A 73 -0.51 16.91 8.40
C ASN A 73 -0.14 16.75 6.91
N ILE A 74 0.14 17.85 6.19
CA ILE A 74 0.62 17.79 4.79
C ILE A 74 2.07 17.28 4.80
N PHE A 75 2.92 17.87 5.63
CA PHE A 75 4.29 17.45 5.81
C PHE A 75 4.36 16.01 6.33
N LEU A 76 3.51 15.64 7.29
CA LEU A 76 3.41 14.26 7.81
C LEU A 76 3.11 13.25 6.70
N TYR A 77 2.15 13.54 5.84
CA TYR A 77 1.79 12.70 4.69
C TYR A 77 2.99 12.47 3.76
N TYR A 78 3.67 13.54 3.34
CA TYR A 78 4.83 13.42 2.44
C TYR A 78 6.06 12.83 3.13
N LEU A 79 6.27 13.08 4.43
CA LEU A 79 7.33 12.45 5.22
C LEU A 79 7.14 10.93 5.22
N ASN A 80 5.92 10.46 5.49
CA ASN A 80 5.60 9.04 5.45
C ASN A 80 5.89 8.43 4.08
N LEU A 81 5.42 9.05 3.00
CA LEU A 81 5.69 8.59 1.63
C LEU A 81 7.19 8.49 1.34
N LYS A 82 7.95 9.55 1.64
CA LYS A 82 9.41 9.61 1.42
C LYS A 82 10.12 8.49 2.19
N LEU A 83 9.80 8.32 3.48
CA LEU A 83 10.42 7.29 4.31
C LEU A 83 10.19 5.89 3.77
N GLN A 84 8.96 5.55 3.38
CA GLN A 84 8.66 4.21 2.87
C GLN A 84 9.34 3.94 1.52
N ILE A 85 9.30 4.90 0.59
CA ILE A 85 9.95 4.78 -0.73
C ILE A 85 11.46 4.51 -0.58
N ILE A 86 12.11 5.13 0.41
CA ILE A 86 13.57 5.05 0.62
C ILE A 86 13.95 3.82 1.46
N ILE A 87 13.27 3.59 2.58
CA ILE A 87 13.67 2.57 3.56
C ILE A 87 13.44 1.15 3.03
N ILE A 88 12.38 0.91 2.26
CA ILE A 88 12.09 -0.45 1.76
C ILE A 88 13.23 -0.99 0.87
N PRO A 89 13.70 -0.27 -0.17
CA PRO A 89 14.88 -0.68 -0.94
C PRO A 89 16.12 -0.97 -0.09
N VAL A 90 16.36 -0.15 0.94
CA VAL A 90 17.51 -0.33 1.85
C VAL A 90 17.36 -1.61 2.67
N LEU A 91 16.18 -1.83 3.26
CA LEU A 91 15.87 -3.07 3.98
C LEU A 91 15.93 -4.28 3.04
N TYR A 92 15.50 -4.12 1.80
CA TYR A 92 15.53 -5.17 0.80
C TYR A 92 16.98 -5.55 0.45
N TYR A 93 17.86 -4.56 0.27
CA TYR A 93 19.29 -4.79 0.10
C TYR A 93 19.86 -5.58 1.27
N VAL A 94 19.64 -5.11 2.51
CA VAL A 94 20.14 -5.76 3.73
C VAL A 94 19.64 -7.19 3.83
N PHE A 95 18.35 -7.42 3.56
CA PHE A 95 17.75 -8.74 3.56
C PHE A 95 18.41 -9.69 2.53
N LEU A 96 18.59 -9.24 1.28
CA LEU A 96 19.27 -10.03 0.25
C LEU A 96 20.72 -10.34 0.64
N ARG A 97 21.42 -9.39 1.28
CA ARG A 97 22.78 -9.64 1.79
C ARG A 97 22.80 -10.63 2.95
N ALA A 98 21.79 -10.62 3.80
CA ALA A 98 21.62 -11.59 4.88
C ALA A 98 21.36 -13.02 4.34
N LEU A 99 20.79 -13.14 3.14
CA LEU A 99 20.71 -14.39 2.37
C LEU A 99 21.99 -14.77 1.61
N ASN A 100 23.08 -14.03 1.82
CA ASN A 100 24.35 -14.20 1.10
C ASN A 100 24.28 -13.96 -0.42
N ILE A 101 23.22 -13.33 -0.94
CA ILE A 101 23.09 -12.99 -2.37
C ILE A 101 24.14 -11.93 -2.73
N PRO A 102 24.94 -12.08 -3.80
CA PRO A 102 26.05 -11.17 -4.15
C PRO A 102 25.67 -9.68 -4.12
N ASN A 103 26.58 -8.83 -3.60
CA ASN A 103 26.27 -7.41 -3.35
C ASN A 103 25.81 -6.64 -4.60
N THR A 104 26.35 -6.95 -5.78
CA THR A 104 25.92 -6.36 -7.05
C THR A 104 24.47 -6.70 -7.39
N LEU A 105 24.07 -7.97 -7.24
CA LEU A 105 22.69 -8.39 -7.51
C LEU A 105 21.71 -7.80 -6.48
N SER A 106 22.11 -7.75 -5.21
CA SER A 106 21.32 -7.11 -4.15
C SER A 106 21.12 -5.62 -4.42
N LEU A 107 22.18 -4.92 -4.84
CA LEU A 107 22.12 -3.49 -5.18
C LEU A 107 21.20 -3.25 -6.35
N LEU A 108 21.35 -4.00 -7.44
CA LEU A 108 20.52 -3.86 -8.64
C LEU A 108 19.06 -4.12 -8.33
N ALA A 109 18.72 -5.23 -7.66
CA ALA A 109 17.33 -5.56 -7.34
C ALA A 109 16.68 -4.52 -6.41
N SER A 110 17.45 -4.00 -5.44
CA SER A 110 16.97 -2.95 -4.54
C SER A 110 16.79 -1.62 -5.28
N PHE A 111 17.70 -1.29 -6.20
CA PHE A 111 17.60 -0.11 -7.04
C PHE A 111 16.41 -0.19 -8.01
N PHE A 112 16.19 -1.32 -8.68
CA PHE A 112 15.02 -1.51 -9.54
C PHE A 112 13.71 -1.43 -8.75
N PHE A 113 13.67 -1.97 -7.52
CA PHE A 113 12.53 -1.77 -6.65
C PHE A 113 12.34 -0.29 -6.27
N LEU A 114 13.42 0.43 -5.94
CA LEU A 114 13.38 1.86 -5.62
C LEU A 114 12.66 2.67 -6.70
N ILE A 115 13.00 2.44 -7.98
CA ILE A 115 12.42 3.16 -9.13
C ILE A 115 11.14 2.51 -9.69
N SER A 116 10.61 1.47 -9.05
CA SER A 116 9.45 0.72 -9.56
C SER A 116 8.13 1.45 -9.36
N TYR A 117 7.16 1.19 -10.24
CA TYR A 117 5.77 1.61 -10.07
C TYR A 117 5.19 1.16 -8.72
N GLY A 118 5.50 -0.09 -8.33
CA GLY A 118 5.05 -0.69 -7.07
C GLY A 118 5.51 0.08 -5.83
N ASN A 119 6.73 0.61 -5.84
CA ASN A 119 7.26 1.39 -4.73
C ASN A 119 6.75 2.84 -4.74
N ILE A 120 6.64 3.46 -5.92
CA ILE A 120 6.40 4.91 -6.02
C ILE A 120 4.92 5.27 -6.02
N ILE A 121 4.08 4.53 -6.76
CA ILE A 121 2.71 4.96 -7.08
C ILE A 121 1.67 4.30 -6.21
N VAL A 122 1.89 3.04 -5.86
CA VAL A 122 0.84 2.22 -5.26
C VAL A 122 0.42 2.76 -3.90
N SER A 123 -0.88 2.97 -3.75
CA SER A 123 -1.55 3.33 -2.51
C SER A 123 -2.72 2.36 -2.23
N PRO A 124 -3.26 2.35 -0.99
CA PRO A 124 -2.74 3.01 0.20
C PRO A 124 -1.45 2.34 0.71
N ARG A 125 -0.73 3.03 1.60
CA ARG A 125 0.61 2.67 2.08
C ARG A 125 0.74 1.69 3.26
N PRO A 126 -0.33 1.16 3.92
CA PRO A 126 -0.15 0.12 4.93
C PRO A 126 0.60 -1.11 4.41
N THR A 127 0.45 -1.46 3.13
CA THR A 127 1.19 -2.58 2.51
C THR A 127 2.70 -2.33 2.53
N HIS A 128 3.14 -1.12 2.16
CA HIS A 128 4.56 -0.74 2.18
C HIS A 128 5.12 -0.80 3.60
N PHE A 129 4.36 -0.34 4.60
CA PHE A 129 4.74 -0.52 5.99
C PHE A 129 4.80 -1.99 6.42
N ALA A 130 3.84 -2.82 6.00
CA ALA A 130 3.88 -4.26 6.23
C ALA A 130 5.13 -4.91 5.60
N ILE A 131 5.53 -4.49 4.41
CA ILE A 131 6.77 -4.91 3.76
C ILE A 131 8.00 -4.53 4.59
N MET A 132 8.08 -3.31 5.13
CA MET A 132 9.20 -2.90 5.98
C MET A 132 9.34 -3.82 7.20
N VAL A 133 8.23 -4.05 7.90
CA VAL A 133 8.17 -4.94 9.06
C VAL A 133 8.56 -6.36 8.66
N MET A 134 8.01 -6.87 7.56
CA MET A 134 8.32 -8.19 7.02
C MET A 134 9.81 -8.35 6.72
N LEU A 135 10.44 -7.40 6.02
CA LEU A 135 11.86 -7.45 5.68
C LEU A 135 12.76 -7.41 6.92
N ILE A 136 12.41 -6.60 7.93
CA ILE A 136 13.16 -6.54 9.21
C ILE A 136 13.17 -7.91 9.89
N PHE A 137 12.00 -8.54 10.05
CA PHE A 137 11.90 -9.80 10.77
C PHE A 137 12.41 -11.00 9.96
N LEU A 138 12.25 -11.01 8.64
CA LEU A 138 12.87 -12.01 7.77
C LEU A 138 14.40 -11.90 7.83
N THR A 139 14.95 -10.69 7.84
CA THR A 139 16.39 -10.46 8.05
C THR A 139 16.82 -10.93 9.42
N ALA A 140 16.11 -10.60 10.49
CA ALA A 140 16.44 -11.09 11.83
C ALA A 140 16.46 -12.62 11.90
N THR A 141 15.53 -13.27 11.21
CA THR A 141 15.41 -14.74 11.15
C THR A 141 16.60 -15.41 10.49
N THR A 142 17.32 -14.76 9.58
CA THR A 142 18.52 -15.35 8.94
C THR A 142 19.66 -15.57 9.94
N PHE A 143 19.64 -14.87 11.07
CA PHE A 143 20.65 -14.99 12.13
C PHE A 143 20.25 -16.00 13.21
N ILE A 144 19.07 -16.61 13.12
CA ILE A 144 18.57 -17.59 14.07
C ILE A 144 18.80 -19.00 13.52
N SER A 145 19.67 -19.76 14.17
CA SER A 145 19.95 -21.15 13.79
C SER A 145 18.87 -22.13 14.26
N ASN A 146 18.13 -21.79 15.32
CA ASN A 146 17.09 -22.64 15.88
C ASN A 146 15.76 -22.46 15.13
N LEU A 147 15.35 -23.47 14.36
CA LEU A 147 14.11 -23.47 13.59
C LEU A 147 12.86 -23.15 14.43
N ARG A 148 12.77 -23.66 15.67
CA ARG A 148 11.63 -23.43 16.56
C ARG A 148 11.52 -21.96 16.95
N LEU A 149 12.65 -21.34 17.29
CA LEU A 149 12.70 -19.92 17.60
C LEU A 149 12.39 -19.06 16.36
N SER A 150 12.88 -19.46 15.18
CA SER A 150 12.55 -18.82 13.91
C SER A 150 11.05 -18.88 13.60
N ILE A 151 10.41 -20.03 13.78
CA ILE A 151 8.96 -20.17 13.57
C ILE A 151 8.19 -19.29 14.57
N LEU A 152 8.58 -19.27 15.84
CA LEU A 152 7.94 -18.44 16.86
C LEU A 152 8.07 -16.95 16.55
N LEU A 153 9.26 -16.50 16.12
CA LEU A 153 9.50 -15.13 15.67
C LEU A 153 8.59 -14.80 14.47
N MET A 154 8.52 -15.69 13.48
CA MET A 154 7.72 -15.47 12.28
C MET A 154 6.20 -15.55 12.54
N ALA A 155 5.75 -16.40 13.47
CA ALA A 155 4.35 -16.42 13.93
C ALA A 155 4.00 -15.09 14.61
N THR A 156 4.86 -14.61 15.53
CA THR A 156 4.68 -13.31 16.18
C THR A 156 4.69 -12.18 15.15
N THR A 157 5.58 -12.25 14.16
CA THR A 157 5.64 -11.30 13.05
C THR A 157 4.34 -11.30 12.26
N ALA A 158 3.81 -12.48 11.90
CA ALA A 158 2.53 -12.59 11.20
C ALA A 158 1.36 -12.00 12.00
N LEU A 159 1.37 -12.13 13.33
CA LEU A 159 0.39 -11.48 14.19
C LEU A 159 0.53 -9.95 14.14
N LEU A 160 1.75 -9.41 14.21
CA LEU A 160 1.98 -7.97 14.04
C LEU A 160 1.52 -7.49 12.65
N LEU A 161 1.89 -8.21 11.59
CA LEU A 161 1.46 -7.91 10.23
C LEU A 161 -0.07 -7.93 10.10
N SER A 162 -0.77 -8.80 10.85
CA SER A 162 -2.23 -8.85 10.85
C SER A 162 -2.91 -7.57 11.38
N TYR A 163 -2.22 -6.82 12.23
CA TYR A 163 -2.65 -5.50 12.71
C TYR A 163 -2.23 -4.34 11.81
N ILE A 164 -1.59 -4.64 10.68
CA ILE A 164 -1.38 -3.71 9.57
C ILE A 164 -2.37 -4.06 8.46
N ARG A 165 -2.45 -5.36 8.13
CA ARG A 165 -3.21 -5.95 7.03
C ARG A 165 -3.82 -7.29 7.51
N PRO A 166 -5.15 -7.39 7.71
CA PRO A 166 -5.79 -8.50 8.42
C PRO A 166 -5.60 -9.88 7.79
N GLU A 167 -5.31 -9.96 6.48
CA GLU A 167 -5.06 -11.22 5.77
C GLU A 167 -3.87 -12.03 6.35
N TYR A 168 -2.88 -11.38 6.98
CA TYR A 168 -1.74 -12.08 7.59
C TYR A 168 -2.10 -12.82 8.88
N PHE A 169 -3.32 -12.65 9.42
CA PHE A 169 -3.77 -13.45 10.55
C PHE A 169 -3.87 -14.94 10.20
N LEU A 170 -4.15 -15.27 8.94
CA LEU A 170 -4.09 -16.66 8.46
C LEU A 170 -2.65 -17.19 8.53
N SER A 171 -1.65 -16.39 8.19
CA SER A 171 -0.24 -16.77 8.32
C SER A 171 0.13 -17.03 9.78
N PHE A 172 -0.36 -16.21 10.70
CA PHE A 172 -0.18 -16.40 12.14
C PHE A 172 -0.76 -17.74 12.60
N ILE A 173 -1.98 -18.08 12.20
CA ILE A 173 -2.62 -19.35 12.55
C ILE A 173 -1.81 -20.53 12.01
N LEU A 174 -1.44 -20.50 10.72
CA LEU A 174 -0.70 -21.59 10.08
C LEU A 174 0.66 -21.83 10.74
N LEU A 175 1.41 -20.76 11.02
CA LEU A 175 2.71 -20.86 11.69
C LEU A 175 2.58 -21.31 13.15
N SER A 176 1.53 -20.87 13.85
CA SER A 176 1.24 -21.30 15.23
C SER A 176 0.90 -22.78 15.30
N ILE A 177 0.03 -23.27 14.40
CA ILE A 177 -0.32 -24.69 14.31
C ILE A 177 0.94 -25.51 14.01
N PHE A 178 1.74 -25.07 13.03
CA PHE A 178 2.98 -25.75 12.67
C PHE A 178 3.96 -25.82 13.86
N TYR A 179 4.10 -24.73 14.61
CA TYR A 179 4.91 -24.68 15.83
C TYR A 179 4.43 -25.68 16.90
N LEU A 180 3.12 -25.74 17.15
CA LEU A 180 2.51 -26.67 18.11
C LEU A 180 2.72 -28.12 17.69
N ILE A 181 2.59 -28.44 16.39
CA ILE A 181 2.86 -29.79 15.86
C ILE A 181 4.31 -30.19 16.14
N LEU A 182 5.28 -29.30 15.92
CA LEU A 182 6.69 -29.58 16.21
C LEU A 182 6.92 -29.85 17.71
N ILE A 183 6.30 -29.06 18.58
CA ILE A 183 6.36 -29.29 20.04
C ILE A 183 5.80 -30.66 20.41
N ILE A 184 4.63 -31.03 19.88
CA ILE A 184 3.97 -32.31 20.19
C ILE A 184 4.81 -33.51 19.71
N ILE A 185 5.44 -33.41 18.53
CA ILE A 185 6.32 -34.45 18.00
C ILE A 185 7.55 -34.62 18.89
N ASP A 186 8.12 -33.53 19.40
CA ASP A 186 9.34 -33.54 20.20
C ASP A 186 9.10 -33.99 21.64
N ILE A 187 7.98 -33.62 22.28
CA ILE A 187 7.60 -34.13 23.62
C ILE A 187 7.55 -35.67 23.62
N LYS A 188 7.19 -36.28 22.48
CA LYS A 188 7.20 -37.74 22.33
C LYS A 188 8.60 -38.34 22.17
N LYS A 189 9.62 -37.53 21.89
CA LYS A 189 11.00 -37.97 21.56
C LYS A 189 12.06 -37.51 22.54
N THR A 190 11.84 -36.43 23.30
CA THR A 190 12.87 -35.82 24.18
C THR A 190 12.23 -34.99 25.30
N ILE A 191 12.96 -34.75 26.39
CA ILE A 191 12.54 -33.86 27.47
C ILE A 191 12.57 -32.41 26.97
N PHE A 192 11.45 -31.71 27.12
CA PHE A 192 11.25 -30.32 26.69
C PHE A 192 12.22 -29.36 27.39
N ASN A 193 12.96 -28.53 26.64
CA ASN A 193 13.96 -27.61 27.20
C ASN A 193 13.30 -26.36 27.81
N LYS A 194 13.81 -25.87 28.95
CA LYS A 194 13.35 -24.67 29.66
C LYS A 194 13.23 -23.44 28.76
N THR A 195 14.17 -23.23 27.83
CA THR A 195 14.11 -22.10 26.88
C THR A 195 12.92 -22.17 25.92
N GLU A 196 12.54 -23.37 25.49
CA GLU A 196 11.37 -23.56 24.62
C GLU A 196 10.06 -23.35 25.37
N PHE A 197 10.01 -23.77 26.64
CA PHE A 197 8.88 -23.49 27.51
C PHE A 197 8.69 -22.00 27.76
N VAL A 198 9.76 -21.29 28.11
CA VAL A 198 9.71 -19.84 28.29
C VAL A 198 9.31 -19.14 26.98
N GLY A 199 9.83 -19.60 25.84
CA GLY A 199 9.46 -19.10 24.51
C GLY A 199 7.96 -19.27 24.24
N LEU A 200 7.43 -20.48 24.41
CA LEU A 200 6.00 -20.79 24.20
C LEU A 200 5.09 -19.95 25.10
N ILE A 201 5.40 -19.87 26.40
CA ILE A 201 4.61 -19.06 27.35
C ILE A 201 4.65 -17.59 26.94
N THR A 202 5.83 -17.06 26.61
CA THR A 202 5.97 -15.66 26.15
C THR A 202 5.15 -15.43 24.89
N PHE A 203 5.20 -16.33 23.91
CA PHE A 203 4.44 -16.25 22.67
C PHE A 203 2.92 -16.24 22.93
N ILE A 204 2.43 -17.14 23.78
CA ILE A 204 1.00 -17.19 24.13
C ILE A 204 0.60 -15.91 24.86
N SER A 205 1.37 -15.48 25.87
CA SER A 205 1.06 -14.27 26.65
C SER A 205 1.05 -13.01 25.80
N VAL A 206 2.06 -12.83 24.92
CA VAL A 206 2.13 -11.68 24.00
C VAL A 206 0.98 -11.72 22.98
N SER A 207 0.70 -12.90 22.40
CA SER A 207 -0.39 -13.04 21.44
C SER A 207 -1.75 -12.76 22.07
N ALA A 208 -2.00 -13.29 23.26
CA ALA A 208 -3.21 -13.03 24.03
C ALA A 208 -3.34 -11.53 24.38
N ALA A 209 -2.28 -10.90 24.87
CA ALA A 209 -2.29 -9.48 25.20
C ALA A 209 -2.61 -8.60 23.98
N LEU A 210 -2.01 -8.89 22.81
CA LEU A 210 -2.30 -8.17 21.57
C LEU A 210 -3.75 -8.38 21.11
N ILE A 211 -4.25 -9.61 21.10
CA ILE A 211 -5.63 -9.92 20.70
C ILE A 211 -6.66 -9.29 21.64
N MET A 212 -6.38 -9.29 22.94
CA MET A 212 -7.25 -8.65 23.93
C MET A 212 -7.27 -7.13 23.79
N LYS A 213 -6.12 -6.50 23.52
CA LYS A 213 -6.00 -5.03 23.47
C LYS A 213 -6.42 -4.43 22.13
N LEU A 214 -6.06 -5.08 21.02
CA LEU A 214 -6.28 -4.57 19.66
C LEU A 214 -7.44 -5.28 18.95
N GLY A 215 -8.02 -6.32 19.56
CA GLY A 215 -9.08 -7.14 18.97
C GLY A 215 -8.55 -8.26 18.09
N ASN A 216 -9.48 -9.11 17.64
CA ASN A 216 -9.22 -10.24 16.75
C ASN A 216 -9.37 -9.80 15.28
N PRO A 217 -8.31 -9.86 14.45
CA PRO A 217 -8.37 -9.51 13.03
C PRO A 217 -9.34 -10.34 12.17
N PHE A 218 -9.81 -11.51 12.62
CA PHE A 218 -10.85 -12.29 11.92
C PHE A 218 -12.29 -11.99 12.35
N ASN A 219 -12.51 -11.34 13.50
CA ASN A 219 -13.85 -11.02 13.97
C ASN A 219 -14.41 -9.73 13.31
N ASP A 220 -14.74 -9.80 12.02
CA ASP A 220 -15.13 -8.65 11.19
C ASP A 220 -16.56 -8.22 11.47
N LYS A 221 -16.75 -7.61 12.65
CA LYS A 221 -18.05 -7.07 13.09
C LYS A 221 -18.63 -6.05 12.09
N GLY A 222 -17.78 -5.40 11.30
CA GLY A 222 -18.18 -4.43 10.28
C GLY A 222 -18.42 -5.04 8.90
N GLN A 223 -18.21 -6.35 8.72
CA GLN A 223 -18.31 -7.07 7.45
C GLN A 223 -17.50 -6.43 6.31
N ARG A 224 -16.43 -5.68 6.62
CA ARG A 224 -15.61 -4.95 5.63
C ARG A 224 -15.11 -5.86 4.52
N THR A 225 -14.71 -7.07 4.87
CA THR A 225 -14.23 -8.09 3.93
C THR A 225 -15.34 -8.55 2.99
N LEU A 226 -16.57 -8.73 3.50
CA LEU A 226 -17.73 -9.11 2.70
C LEU A 226 -18.18 -7.97 1.78
N VAL A 227 -18.12 -6.72 2.26
CA VAL A 227 -18.39 -5.53 1.44
C VAL A 227 -17.35 -5.37 0.33
N ALA A 228 -16.07 -5.57 0.63
CA ALA A 228 -15.03 -5.55 -0.40
C ALA A 228 -15.28 -6.64 -1.46
N PHE A 229 -15.62 -7.85 -1.02
CA PHE A 229 -16.00 -8.94 -1.93
C PHE A 229 -17.22 -8.57 -2.78
N SER A 230 -18.28 -7.99 -2.19
CA SER A 230 -19.49 -7.63 -2.94
C SER A 230 -19.23 -6.58 -4.02
N GLN A 231 -18.49 -5.52 -3.69
CA GLN A 231 -18.14 -4.45 -4.61
C GLN A 231 -17.26 -4.98 -5.75
N HIS A 232 -16.28 -5.81 -5.44
CA HIS A 232 -15.34 -6.33 -6.45
C HIS A 232 -15.93 -7.43 -7.33
N PHE A 233 -16.78 -8.29 -6.77
CA PHE A 233 -17.58 -9.20 -7.59
C PHE A 233 -18.46 -8.41 -8.56
N SER A 234 -19.15 -7.38 -8.05
CA SER A 234 -20.02 -6.52 -8.85
C SER A 234 -19.26 -5.81 -9.96
N TYR A 235 -18.04 -5.34 -9.68
CA TYR A 235 -17.17 -4.72 -10.67
C TYR A 235 -16.81 -5.67 -11.82
N ASN A 236 -16.44 -6.92 -11.50
CA ASN A 236 -16.19 -7.94 -12.52
C ASN A 236 -17.47 -8.30 -13.28
N TRP A 237 -18.60 -8.43 -12.58
CA TRP A 237 -19.90 -8.72 -13.18
C TRP A 237 -20.34 -7.65 -14.19
N VAL A 238 -20.19 -6.37 -13.83
CA VAL A 238 -20.47 -5.23 -14.72
C VAL A 238 -19.60 -5.30 -15.98
N LYS A 239 -18.31 -5.63 -15.85
CA LYS A 239 -17.42 -5.83 -17.01
C LYS A 239 -17.86 -6.98 -17.92
N TRP A 240 -18.27 -8.10 -17.34
CA TRP A 240 -18.69 -9.27 -18.11
C TRP A 240 -19.99 -9.03 -18.90
N HIS A 241 -20.88 -8.17 -18.37
CA HIS A 241 -22.22 -7.93 -18.93
C HIS A 241 -22.37 -6.54 -19.56
N GLN A 242 -21.33 -5.70 -19.56
CA GLN A 242 -21.36 -4.32 -20.06
C GLN A 242 -22.53 -3.50 -19.48
N SER A 243 -22.77 -3.65 -18.16
CA SER A 243 -23.88 -2.98 -17.47
C SER A 243 -23.53 -1.54 -17.09
N ASN A 244 -24.53 -0.67 -17.01
CA ASN A 244 -24.37 0.72 -16.53
C ASN A 244 -24.61 0.88 -15.02
N ILE A 245 -24.82 -0.22 -14.29
CA ILE A 245 -25.00 -0.21 -12.82
C ILE A 245 -23.68 0.17 -12.15
N ASP A 246 -23.73 1.03 -11.12
CA ASP A 246 -22.54 1.38 -10.34
C ASP A 246 -22.15 0.19 -9.41
N PRO A 247 -21.00 -0.46 -9.66
CA PRO A 247 -20.60 -1.63 -8.87
C PRO A 247 -20.21 -1.30 -7.42
N TRP A 248 -20.04 -0.03 -7.06
CA TRP A 248 -19.66 0.41 -5.72
C TRP A 248 -20.87 0.78 -4.87
N ALA A 249 -21.82 1.51 -5.46
CA ALA A 249 -23.05 1.95 -4.79
C ALA A 249 -24.13 0.85 -4.79
N ASP A 250 -24.27 0.12 -5.89
CA ASP A 250 -25.38 -0.83 -6.12
C ASP A 250 -24.94 -2.30 -6.03
N SER A 251 -23.80 -2.57 -5.38
CA SER A 251 -23.22 -3.92 -5.27
C SER A 251 -24.20 -4.94 -4.67
N LEU A 252 -25.06 -4.51 -3.74
CA LEU A 252 -26.04 -5.38 -3.09
C LEU A 252 -27.05 -5.97 -4.08
N ILE A 253 -27.47 -5.21 -5.09
CA ILE A 253 -28.44 -5.65 -6.10
C ILE A 253 -27.84 -6.79 -6.94
N ILE A 254 -26.60 -6.60 -7.40
CA ILE A 254 -25.88 -7.60 -8.20
C ILE A 254 -25.62 -8.85 -7.36
N MET A 255 -25.21 -8.69 -6.10
CA MET A 255 -24.98 -9.81 -5.20
C MET A 255 -26.24 -10.62 -4.92
N GLN A 256 -27.37 -9.98 -4.64
CA GLN A 256 -28.64 -10.67 -4.42
C GLN A 256 -29.09 -11.46 -5.64
N LYS A 257 -28.92 -10.88 -6.83
CA LYS A 257 -29.25 -11.56 -8.10
C LYS A 257 -28.42 -12.82 -8.34
N ASN A 258 -27.15 -12.83 -7.94
CA ASN A 258 -26.24 -13.94 -8.23
C ASN A 258 -26.12 -14.97 -7.09
N PHE A 259 -26.30 -14.55 -5.83
CA PHE A 259 -26.03 -15.35 -4.63
C PHE A 259 -27.16 -15.35 -3.59
N GLY A 260 -28.29 -14.67 -3.83
CA GLY A 260 -29.40 -14.59 -2.89
C GLY A 260 -29.05 -13.83 -1.61
N SER A 261 -29.34 -14.41 -0.44
CA SER A 261 -29.18 -13.73 0.87
C SER A 261 -27.72 -13.62 1.38
N PHE A 262 -26.71 -13.71 0.49
CA PHE A 262 -25.27 -13.84 0.76
C PHE A 262 -24.84 -13.34 2.16
N LYS A 263 -24.48 -14.26 3.05
CA LYS A 263 -24.11 -13.96 4.45
C LYS A 263 -22.61 -14.05 4.71
N SER A 264 -21.87 -14.69 3.81
CA SER A 264 -20.43 -14.89 3.89
C SER A 264 -19.85 -15.25 2.52
N ILE A 265 -18.53 -15.14 2.38
CA ILE A 265 -17.83 -15.54 1.15
C ILE A 265 -18.01 -17.05 0.88
N PRO A 266 -17.84 -17.98 1.84
CA PRO A 266 -18.12 -19.40 1.61
C PRO A 266 -19.58 -19.68 1.24
N ALA A 267 -20.55 -18.99 1.86
CA ALA A 267 -21.96 -19.15 1.50
C ALA A 267 -22.24 -18.68 0.05
N SER A 268 -21.52 -17.67 -0.43
CA SER A 268 -21.61 -17.20 -1.82
C SER A 268 -21.09 -18.26 -2.79
N PHE A 269 -19.98 -18.94 -2.47
CA PHE A 269 -19.49 -20.07 -3.26
C PHE A 269 -20.52 -21.20 -3.31
N LEU A 270 -21.12 -21.58 -2.18
CA LEU A 270 -22.13 -22.65 -2.14
C LEU A 270 -23.42 -22.28 -2.88
N ALA A 271 -23.83 -21.02 -2.86
CA ALA A 271 -25.04 -20.55 -3.52
C ALA A 271 -24.93 -20.54 -5.06
N ASN A 272 -23.76 -20.16 -5.60
CA ASN A 272 -23.53 -20.14 -7.04
C ASN A 272 -22.04 -20.37 -7.37
N PRO A 273 -21.57 -21.64 -7.34
CA PRO A 273 -20.17 -21.98 -7.59
C PRO A 273 -19.68 -21.49 -8.97
N PRO A 274 -20.43 -21.62 -10.08
CA PRO A 274 -19.97 -21.15 -11.39
C PRO A 274 -19.69 -19.65 -11.44
N ALA A 275 -20.57 -18.81 -10.89
CA ALA A 275 -20.35 -17.36 -10.86
C ALA A 275 -19.15 -16.99 -9.98
N PHE A 276 -19.01 -17.67 -8.84
CA PHE A 276 -17.87 -17.49 -7.94
C PHE A 276 -16.54 -17.88 -8.60
N LEU A 277 -16.48 -19.02 -9.29
CA LEU A 277 -15.27 -19.46 -9.99
C LEU A 277 -14.93 -18.56 -11.18
N LYS A 278 -15.93 -18.04 -11.90
CA LYS A 278 -15.72 -17.03 -12.95
C LYS A 278 -15.08 -15.77 -12.39
N HIS A 279 -15.49 -15.34 -11.18
CA HIS A 279 -14.86 -14.22 -10.45
C HIS A 279 -13.39 -14.49 -10.12
N VAL A 280 -13.10 -15.66 -9.54
CA VAL A 280 -11.72 -16.06 -9.21
C VAL A 280 -10.84 -16.13 -10.46
N LEU A 281 -11.35 -16.65 -11.58
CA LEU A 281 -10.61 -16.70 -12.83
C LEU A 281 -10.34 -15.31 -13.42
N ALA A 282 -11.34 -14.41 -13.40
CA ALA A 282 -11.15 -13.02 -13.81
C ALA A 282 -10.12 -12.29 -12.94
N ASN A 283 -10.12 -12.59 -11.63
CA ASN A 283 -9.12 -12.09 -10.71
C ASN A 283 -7.74 -12.69 -10.99
N LEU A 284 -7.61 -13.96 -11.35
CA LEU A 284 -6.32 -14.55 -11.74
C LEU A 284 -5.71 -13.83 -12.96
N LEU A 285 -6.51 -13.57 -14.00
CA LEU A 285 -6.03 -12.84 -15.18
C LEU A 285 -5.62 -11.40 -14.84
N THR A 286 -6.44 -10.72 -14.03
CA THR A 286 -6.14 -9.36 -13.56
C THR A 286 -4.88 -9.35 -12.68
N TYR A 287 -4.71 -10.37 -11.84
CA TYR A 287 -3.53 -10.56 -11.00
C TYR A 287 -2.25 -10.68 -11.82
N LEU A 288 -2.25 -11.50 -12.87
CA LEU A 288 -1.08 -11.67 -13.74
C LEU A 288 -0.70 -10.35 -14.42
N SER A 289 -1.69 -9.57 -14.84
CA SER A 289 -1.51 -8.22 -15.41
C SER A 289 -0.99 -7.21 -14.38
N SER A 290 -1.53 -7.23 -13.15
CA SER A 290 -1.05 -6.38 -12.06
C SER A 290 0.38 -6.74 -11.67
N LEU A 291 0.71 -8.03 -11.62
CA LEU A 291 2.04 -8.54 -11.29
C LEU A 291 3.07 -8.14 -12.35
N SER A 292 2.74 -8.27 -13.64
CA SER A 292 3.64 -7.81 -14.70
C SER A 292 3.86 -6.30 -14.64
N THR A 293 2.82 -5.52 -14.35
CA THR A 293 2.93 -4.08 -14.16
C THR A 293 3.87 -3.75 -13.00
N VAL A 294 3.68 -4.37 -11.83
CA VAL A 294 4.53 -4.13 -10.66
C VAL A 294 5.98 -4.58 -10.87
N LEU A 295 6.21 -5.68 -11.60
CA LEU A 295 7.56 -6.21 -11.86
C LEU A 295 8.33 -5.39 -12.90
N PHE A 296 7.67 -4.95 -13.97
CA PHE A 296 8.34 -4.40 -15.15
C PHE A 296 8.10 -2.92 -15.39
N SER A 297 7.09 -2.30 -14.77
CA SER A 297 6.91 -0.85 -14.87
C SER A 297 7.81 -0.14 -13.86
N HIS A 298 8.77 0.62 -14.37
CA HIS A 298 9.67 1.47 -13.59
C HIS A 298 9.77 2.84 -14.24
N ILE A 299 10.51 3.77 -13.63
CA ILE A 299 10.84 5.02 -14.29
C ILE A 299 12.00 4.75 -15.25
N ASN A 300 11.87 5.17 -16.51
CA ASN A 300 12.97 5.06 -17.46
C ASN A 300 14.16 5.88 -16.97
N PHE A 301 15.35 5.28 -17.03
CA PHE A 301 16.60 5.97 -16.75
C PHE A 301 17.59 5.87 -17.92
N LEU A 302 17.33 4.98 -18.89
CA LEU A 302 18.10 4.88 -20.14
C LEU A 302 17.33 5.46 -21.33
N LEU A 303 16.04 5.15 -21.48
CA LEU A 303 15.22 5.63 -22.58
C LEU A 303 14.47 6.92 -22.20
N PRO A 304 14.11 7.79 -23.17
CA PRO A 304 13.32 8.97 -22.87
C PRO A 304 12.01 8.61 -22.14
N PRO A 305 11.61 9.38 -21.10
CA PRO A 305 10.39 9.15 -20.38
C PRO A 305 9.19 9.64 -21.21
N ALA A 306 8.85 8.92 -22.29
CA ALA A 306 7.85 9.38 -23.25
C ALA A 306 6.56 8.53 -23.29
N ASP A 307 6.64 7.20 -23.07
CA ASP A 307 5.48 6.29 -23.11
C ASP A 307 5.73 4.97 -22.36
N LYS A 308 4.69 4.37 -21.73
CA LYS A 308 4.74 3.07 -21.01
C LYS A 308 5.42 1.95 -21.81
N TRP A 309 5.28 1.98 -23.14
CA TRP A 309 5.91 1.04 -24.05
C TRP A 309 7.44 1.06 -23.94
N LEU A 310 8.05 2.24 -23.85
CA LEU A 310 9.50 2.39 -23.72
C LEU A 310 10.03 1.84 -22.39
N SER A 311 9.26 1.90 -21.30
CA SER A 311 9.60 1.24 -20.02
C SER A 311 9.53 -0.24 -20.15
N SER A 312 8.45 -0.75 -20.73
CA SER A 312 8.35 -2.18 -20.97
C SER A 312 9.52 -2.64 -21.86
N MET A 313 9.94 -1.85 -22.84
CA MET A 313 11.15 -2.14 -23.63
C MET A 313 12.43 -2.08 -22.80
N GLU A 314 12.65 -1.05 -21.97
CA GLU A 314 13.83 -0.94 -21.11
C GLU A 314 13.90 -2.09 -20.09
N ALA A 315 12.77 -2.43 -19.50
CA ALA A 315 12.61 -3.56 -18.59
C ALA A 315 12.83 -4.90 -19.30
N LEU A 316 12.31 -5.08 -20.52
CA LEU A 316 12.52 -6.29 -21.32
C LEU A 316 13.96 -6.40 -21.80
N LEU A 317 14.60 -5.30 -22.20
CA LEU A 317 16.02 -5.27 -22.57
C LEU A 317 16.90 -5.60 -21.36
N THR A 318 16.56 -5.07 -20.19
CA THR A 318 17.23 -5.41 -18.93
C THR A 318 17.03 -6.88 -18.58
N ALA A 319 15.79 -7.38 -18.61
CA ALA A 319 15.46 -8.77 -18.33
C ALA A 319 16.13 -9.73 -19.33
N PHE A 320 16.15 -9.38 -20.61
CA PHE A 320 16.82 -10.14 -21.66
C PHE A 320 18.34 -10.14 -21.47
N THR A 321 18.94 -8.99 -21.13
CA THR A 321 20.37 -8.91 -20.82
C THR A 321 20.71 -9.79 -19.61
N LEU A 322 19.92 -9.72 -18.54
CA LEU A 322 20.07 -10.60 -17.38
C LEU A 322 19.88 -12.09 -17.75
N LEU A 323 18.89 -12.41 -18.59
CA LEU A 323 18.65 -13.78 -19.07
C LEU A 323 19.82 -14.30 -19.91
N VAL A 324 20.35 -13.50 -20.84
CA VAL A 324 21.51 -13.87 -21.68
C VAL A 324 22.75 -14.09 -20.82
N LEU A 325 23.02 -13.17 -19.88
CA LEU A 325 24.10 -13.33 -18.91
C LEU A 325 23.91 -14.61 -18.07
N LEU A 326 22.68 -14.89 -17.65
CA LEU A 326 22.32 -16.12 -16.93
C LEU A 326 22.50 -17.38 -17.78
N VAL A 327 22.14 -17.37 -19.07
CA VAL A 327 22.28 -18.53 -19.96
C VAL A 327 23.74 -18.79 -20.29
N ILE A 328 24.51 -17.76 -20.62
CA ILE A 328 25.96 -17.85 -20.86
C ILE A 328 26.67 -18.39 -19.61
N TYR A 329 26.26 -17.94 -18.43
CA TYR A 329 26.82 -18.40 -17.17
C TYR A 329 26.36 -19.81 -16.77
N ARG A 330 25.09 -20.16 -17.00
CA ARG A 330 24.54 -21.51 -16.74
C ARG A 330 25.16 -22.58 -17.62
N ARG A 331 25.55 -22.25 -18.86
CA ARG A 331 26.34 -23.17 -19.71
C ARG A 331 27.72 -23.49 -19.11
N ARG A 332 28.20 -22.69 -18.15
CA ARG A 332 29.52 -22.83 -17.54
C ARG A 332 29.51 -23.54 -16.18
N TYR A 333 28.36 -23.66 -15.50
CA TYR A 333 28.26 -24.23 -14.15
C TYR A 333 26.97 -25.04 -13.92
N SER A 334 27.08 -26.21 -13.30
CA SER A 334 25.95 -27.06 -12.90
C SER A 334 25.19 -26.47 -11.71
N PHE A 335 23.86 -26.55 -11.71
CA PHE A 335 23.01 -26.06 -10.63
C PHE A 335 23.22 -26.89 -9.35
N ASP A 336 23.78 -26.26 -8.30
CA ASP A 336 23.90 -26.89 -6.99
C ASP A 336 22.57 -26.81 -6.22
N TRP A 337 21.85 -27.93 -6.23
CA TRP A 337 20.63 -28.09 -5.42
C TRP A 337 20.94 -28.05 -3.92
N GLN A 338 22.08 -28.57 -3.46
CA GLN A 338 22.38 -28.71 -2.03
C GLN A 338 22.67 -27.36 -1.35
N GLY A 339 23.44 -26.46 -1.98
CA GLY A 339 23.67 -25.10 -1.45
C GLY A 339 22.39 -24.25 -1.37
N THR A 340 21.46 -24.43 -2.32
CA THR A 340 20.14 -23.77 -2.36
C THR A 340 19.27 -24.18 -1.16
N PHE A 341 19.52 -25.36 -0.58
CA PHE A 341 18.72 -25.94 0.49
C PHE A 341 19.18 -25.56 1.91
N ASN A 342 20.18 -24.71 2.09
CA ASN A 342 20.61 -24.23 3.41
C ASN A 342 19.67 -23.19 4.06
N HIS A 343 18.77 -22.57 3.29
CA HIS A 343 17.80 -21.58 3.78
C HIS A 343 16.33 -22.03 3.68
N LYS A 344 16.05 -23.34 3.73
CA LYS A 344 14.69 -23.93 3.61
C LYS A 344 13.64 -23.24 4.50
N ALA A 345 14.02 -22.88 5.72
CA ALA A 345 13.13 -22.21 6.67
C ALA A 345 12.63 -20.85 6.13
N ILE A 346 13.51 -20.09 5.47
CA ILE A 346 13.15 -18.77 4.93
C ILE A 346 12.17 -18.92 3.77
N ILE A 347 12.41 -19.86 2.85
CA ILE A 347 11.47 -20.15 1.75
C ILE A 347 10.10 -20.54 2.32
N PHE A 348 10.07 -21.39 3.36
CA PHE A 348 8.84 -21.75 4.05
C PHE A 348 8.11 -20.52 4.64
N PHE A 349 8.83 -19.63 5.33
CA PHE A 349 8.25 -18.41 5.88
C PHE A 349 7.73 -17.46 4.80
N PHE A 350 8.45 -17.31 3.69
CA PHE A 350 8.00 -16.54 2.54
C PHE A 350 6.70 -17.09 1.98
N ILE A 351 6.60 -18.41 1.79
CA ILE A 351 5.38 -19.07 1.31
C ILE A 351 4.23 -18.86 2.30
N ALA A 352 4.47 -19.04 3.60
CA ALA A 352 3.47 -18.87 4.65
C ALA A 352 2.92 -17.43 4.74
N LEU A 353 3.74 -16.43 4.45
CA LEU A 353 3.33 -15.02 4.38
C LEU A 353 2.70 -14.66 3.02
N TYR A 354 3.14 -15.29 1.93
CA TYR A 354 2.67 -15.04 0.58
C TYR A 354 1.25 -15.59 0.32
N ILE A 355 0.98 -16.83 0.74
CA ILE A 355 -0.27 -17.53 0.42
C ILE A 355 -1.51 -16.72 0.83
N PRO A 356 -1.61 -16.18 2.07
CA PRO A 356 -2.83 -15.46 2.45
C PRO A 356 -3.07 -14.18 1.66
N SER A 357 -2.02 -13.44 1.32
CA SER A 357 -2.11 -12.26 0.45
C SER A 357 -2.55 -12.65 -0.97
N LEU A 358 -2.01 -13.74 -1.52
CA LEU A 358 -2.44 -14.28 -2.81
C LEU A 358 -3.92 -14.71 -2.79
N LEU A 359 -4.33 -15.45 -1.75
CA LEU A 359 -5.73 -15.88 -1.60
C LEU A 359 -6.67 -14.68 -1.51
N SER A 360 -6.31 -13.64 -0.77
CA SER A 360 -7.08 -12.39 -0.72
C SER A 360 -7.21 -11.74 -2.11
N ALA A 361 -6.11 -11.66 -2.86
CA ALA A 361 -6.12 -11.10 -4.21
C ALA A 361 -7.00 -11.90 -5.19
N LEU A 362 -7.00 -13.24 -5.09
CA LEU A 362 -7.78 -14.11 -5.98
C LEU A 362 -9.27 -14.17 -5.60
N ILE A 363 -9.58 -14.22 -4.30
CA ILE A 363 -10.96 -14.33 -3.81
C ILE A 363 -11.67 -12.98 -3.84
N ILE A 364 -11.01 -11.90 -3.38
CA ILE A 364 -11.58 -10.56 -3.31
C ILE A 364 -11.29 -9.83 -4.61
N TYR A 365 -10.07 -9.29 -4.76
CA TYR A 365 -9.63 -8.57 -5.96
C TYR A 365 -8.13 -8.24 -5.94
N PRO A 366 -7.39 -8.38 -7.06
CA PRO A 366 -5.95 -8.16 -7.11
C PRO A 366 -5.61 -6.67 -7.33
N ARG A 367 -5.94 -5.81 -6.35
CA ARG A 367 -5.46 -4.42 -6.32
C ARG A 367 -3.92 -4.40 -6.26
N PHE A 368 -3.29 -3.38 -6.84
CA PHE A 368 -1.82 -3.28 -6.88
C PHE A 368 -1.16 -3.42 -5.51
N HIS A 369 -1.75 -2.87 -4.43
CA HIS A 369 -1.21 -2.98 -3.07
C HIS A 369 -1.30 -4.39 -2.46
N TYR A 370 -1.99 -5.36 -3.05
CA TYR A 370 -1.85 -6.77 -2.67
C TYR A 370 -0.70 -7.46 -3.41
N VAL A 371 -0.26 -6.89 -4.53
CA VAL A 371 0.73 -7.49 -5.45
C VAL A 371 2.14 -6.99 -5.16
N VAL A 372 2.31 -5.77 -4.61
CA VAL A 372 3.66 -5.23 -4.26
C VAL A 372 4.49 -6.16 -3.36
N PRO A 373 3.96 -6.77 -2.27
CA PRO A 373 4.76 -7.70 -1.46
C PRO A 373 5.26 -8.91 -2.25
N GLN A 374 4.52 -9.29 -3.29
CA GLN A 374 4.82 -10.44 -4.13
C GLN A 374 5.98 -10.15 -5.08
N TYR A 375 6.17 -8.89 -5.50
CA TYR A 375 7.40 -8.47 -6.19
C TYR A 375 8.64 -8.93 -5.44
N ILE A 376 8.70 -8.61 -4.14
CA ILE A 376 9.83 -8.94 -3.29
C ILE A 376 10.00 -10.45 -3.21
N PHE A 377 8.92 -11.20 -3.07
CA PHE A 377 8.97 -12.66 -3.08
C PHE A 377 9.52 -13.23 -4.40
N PHE A 378 8.95 -12.82 -5.55
CA PHE A 378 9.35 -13.33 -6.87
C PHE A 378 10.81 -13.02 -7.18
N VAL A 379 11.22 -11.75 -7.01
CA VAL A 379 12.60 -11.32 -7.28
C VAL A 379 13.57 -12.00 -6.32
N THR A 380 13.25 -12.09 -5.03
CA THR A 380 14.10 -12.80 -4.05
C THR A 380 14.26 -14.26 -4.41
N THR A 381 13.17 -14.95 -4.76
CA THR A 381 13.21 -16.37 -5.12
C THR A 381 14.06 -16.58 -6.36
N LEU A 382 13.88 -15.75 -7.39
CA LEU A 382 14.70 -15.80 -8.60
C LEU A 382 16.18 -15.57 -8.28
N LEU A 383 16.51 -14.51 -7.54
CA LEU A 383 17.88 -14.20 -7.14
C LEU A 383 18.50 -15.32 -6.32
N PHE A 384 17.74 -15.89 -5.38
CA PHE A 384 18.19 -16.98 -4.55
C PHE A 384 18.56 -18.21 -5.40
N LEU A 385 17.70 -18.60 -6.35
CA LEU A 385 17.94 -19.71 -7.27
C LEU A 385 19.19 -19.50 -8.14
N ILE A 386 19.51 -18.27 -8.54
CA ILE A 386 20.69 -17.99 -9.37
C ILE A 386 21.95 -17.70 -8.56
N SER A 387 21.81 -17.25 -7.30
CA SER A 387 22.91 -16.67 -6.50
C SER A 387 23.96 -17.68 -6.04
N SER A 388 23.59 -18.94 -5.82
CA SER A 388 24.49 -20.00 -5.35
C SER A 388 25.71 -20.18 -6.25
N ASN A 389 25.56 -19.84 -7.53
CA ASN A 389 26.63 -19.96 -8.53
C ASN A 389 27.31 -18.62 -8.86
N LEU A 390 26.82 -17.48 -8.35
CA LEU A 390 27.22 -16.13 -8.79
C LEU A 390 28.08 -15.37 -7.78
N SER A 391 28.79 -16.07 -6.89
CA SER A 391 29.65 -15.45 -5.88
C SER A 391 30.72 -14.51 -6.46
N ALA A 392 31.17 -14.75 -7.70
CA ALA A 392 32.09 -13.91 -8.46
C ALA A 392 31.57 -12.49 -8.75
N LEU A 393 30.25 -12.27 -8.71
CA LEU A 393 29.67 -10.93 -8.87
C LEU A 393 29.84 -10.05 -7.63
N ASN A 394 30.46 -10.53 -6.55
CA ASN A 394 30.75 -9.70 -5.39
C ASN A 394 31.86 -8.69 -5.70
N ILE A 395 31.54 -7.41 -5.61
CA ILE A 395 32.54 -6.34 -5.66
C ILE A 395 33.25 -6.28 -4.32
N SER A 396 34.55 -6.55 -4.32
CA SER A 396 35.39 -6.51 -3.11
C SER A 396 36.16 -5.19 -2.96
N ARG A 397 36.42 -4.48 -4.07
CA ARG A 397 37.21 -3.24 -4.07
C ARG A 397 36.32 -2.03 -3.85
N PHE A 398 36.61 -1.25 -2.81
CA PHE A 398 35.84 -0.05 -2.45
C PHE A 398 35.77 0.97 -3.60
N LYS A 399 36.88 1.22 -4.32
CA LYS A 399 36.90 2.15 -5.47
C LYS A 399 35.93 1.73 -6.59
N GLN A 400 35.83 0.44 -6.89
CA GLN A 400 34.88 -0.07 -7.89
C GLN A 400 33.43 0.12 -7.42
N ALA A 401 33.16 -0.20 -6.15
CA ALA A 401 31.84 0.03 -5.55
C ALA A 401 31.45 1.52 -5.56
N LEU A 402 32.41 2.42 -5.31
CA LEU A 402 32.18 3.86 -5.37
C LEU A 402 31.82 4.34 -6.77
N VAL A 403 32.57 3.91 -7.80
CA VAL A 403 32.25 4.26 -9.19
C VAL A 403 30.86 3.77 -9.59
N ILE A 404 30.54 2.50 -9.31
CA ILE A 404 29.22 1.94 -9.62
C ILE A 404 28.11 2.66 -8.85
N GLY A 405 28.34 2.97 -7.57
CA GLY A 405 27.39 3.69 -6.74
C GLY A 405 27.12 5.11 -7.26
N LEU A 406 28.17 5.84 -7.64
CA LEU A 406 28.05 7.18 -8.22
C LEU A 406 27.35 7.15 -9.59
N LEU A 407 27.61 6.14 -10.42
CA LEU A 407 26.89 5.96 -11.68
C LEU A 407 25.40 5.71 -11.44
N LEU A 408 25.04 4.83 -10.49
CA LEU A 408 23.65 4.59 -10.11
C LEU A 408 22.98 5.89 -9.62
N LEU A 409 23.66 6.65 -8.77
CA LEU A 409 23.15 7.94 -8.29
C LEU A 409 22.97 8.95 -9.43
N ALA A 410 23.90 8.97 -10.40
CA ALA A 410 23.82 9.84 -11.56
C ALA A 410 22.61 9.50 -12.44
N ILE A 411 22.39 8.22 -12.76
CA ILE A 411 21.25 7.76 -13.58
C ILE A 411 19.92 7.73 -12.81
N THR A 412 19.94 7.81 -11.47
CA THR A 412 18.72 7.83 -10.67
C THR A 412 17.84 9.01 -11.11
N PRO A 413 16.59 8.80 -11.54
CA PRO A 413 15.71 9.89 -11.94
C PRO A 413 15.29 10.71 -10.72
N TYR A 414 14.83 11.95 -10.93
CA TYR A 414 14.14 12.74 -9.91
C TYR A 414 12.70 12.96 -10.38
N LEU A 415 11.72 12.65 -9.52
CA LEU A 415 10.33 12.58 -9.94
C LEU A 415 9.76 13.94 -10.39
N ALA A 416 10.25 15.03 -9.81
CA ALA A 416 9.79 16.38 -10.12
C ALA A 416 10.05 16.82 -11.58
N GLY A 417 10.98 16.17 -12.29
CA GLY A 417 11.31 16.50 -13.67
C GLY A 417 10.46 15.78 -14.72
N HIS A 418 10.01 14.55 -14.44
CA HIS A 418 9.39 13.68 -15.45
C HIS A 418 8.40 12.71 -14.79
N TRP A 419 7.09 12.94 -14.95
CA TRP A 419 6.08 11.99 -14.48
C TRP A 419 5.69 11.01 -15.58
N TYR A 420 6.07 9.76 -15.39
CA TYR A 420 6.13 8.73 -16.41
C TYR A 420 4.88 7.80 -16.45
N PHE A 421 4.02 7.87 -15.43
CA PHE A 421 2.94 6.89 -15.24
C PHE A 421 1.53 7.37 -15.63
N GLN A 422 1.38 8.53 -16.28
CA GLN A 422 0.08 9.09 -16.64
C GLN A 422 -0.17 9.18 -18.15
N ASP A 423 -1.46 9.10 -18.46
CA ASP A 423 -2.03 9.29 -19.79
C ASP A 423 -1.81 10.73 -20.24
N LYS A 424 -1.31 10.93 -21.47
CA LYS A 424 -1.08 12.27 -22.07
C LYS A 424 -2.38 13.09 -22.16
N ASN A 425 -3.54 12.45 -21.96
CA ASN A 425 -4.87 13.03 -22.11
C ASN A 425 -5.51 13.60 -20.84
N GLU A 426 -4.85 13.60 -19.68
CA GLU A 426 -5.36 14.29 -18.47
C GLU A 426 -4.74 15.70 -18.31
N PRO A 427 -5.44 16.79 -18.68
CA PRO A 427 -4.86 18.14 -18.75
C PRO A 427 -5.09 18.98 -17.48
N GLN A 428 -5.39 18.39 -16.32
CA GLN A 428 -5.72 19.14 -15.10
C GLN A 428 -4.71 18.88 -13.97
N SER A 429 -4.39 19.94 -13.21
CA SER A 429 -3.40 19.97 -12.14
C SER A 429 -3.25 18.65 -11.39
N ARG A 430 -2.01 18.15 -11.36
CA ARG A 430 -1.58 16.89 -10.74
C ARG A 430 -1.74 16.87 -9.21
N ILE A 431 -2.08 17.99 -8.61
CA ILE A 431 -2.09 18.24 -7.17
C ILE A 431 -3.40 18.93 -6.75
N ASN A 432 -4.53 18.47 -7.29
CA ASN A 432 -5.84 19.08 -7.05
C ASN A 432 -6.20 19.14 -5.56
N ASN A 433 -6.01 18.05 -4.81
CA ASN A 433 -6.31 17.98 -3.38
C ASN A 433 -5.39 18.89 -2.60
N LEU A 434 -4.08 18.81 -2.83
CA LEU A 434 -3.10 19.68 -2.17
C LEU A 434 -3.36 21.16 -2.48
N SER A 435 -3.67 21.50 -3.73
CA SER A 435 -3.95 22.88 -4.16
C SER A 435 -5.25 23.39 -3.54
N THR A 436 -6.27 22.54 -3.43
CA THR A 436 -7.52 22.87 -2.72
C THR A 436 -7.26 23.13 -1.23
N VAL A 437 -6.51 22.25 -0.55
CA VAL A 437 -6.16 22.44 0.86
C VAL A 437 -5.35 23.71 1.07
N ARG A 438 -4.31 23.95 0.24
CA ARG A 438 -3.48 25.17 0.33
C ARG A 438 -4.29 26.43 0.07
N PHE A 439 -5.20 26.40 -0.90
CA PHE A 439 -6.07 27.53 -1.19
C PHE A 439 -7.02 27.83 -0.03
N ILE A 440 -7.69 26.81 0.52
CA ILE A 440 -8.58 26.99 1.68
C ILE A 440 -7.79 27.54 2.88
N LYS A 441 -6.58 27.03 3.14
CA LYS A 441 -5.70 27.58 4.19
C LYS A 441 -5.36 29.05 3.96
N SER A 442 -5.12 29.46 2.70
CA SER A 442 -4.77 30.84 2.37
C SER A 442 -5.89 31.85 2.61
N LEU A 443 -7.15 31.39 2.74
CA LEU A 443 -8.29 32.24 3.07
C LEU A 443 -8.31 32.66 4.54
N ASN A 444 -7.51 32.02 5.41
CA ASN A 444 -7.40 32.32 6.84
C ASN A 444 -8.76 32.41 7.55
N LEU A 445 -9.63 31.43 7.32
CA LEU A 445 -10.96 31.38 7.93
C LEU A 445 -10.84 31.05 9.42
N GLU A 446 -11.25 31.98 10.29
CA GLU A 446 -11.17 31.84 11.76
C GLU A 446 -12.44 31.21 12.36
N ASP A 447 -13.61 31.50 11.79
CA ASP A 447 -14.90 30.99 12.25
C ASP A 447 -15.06 29.48 12.01
N LYS A 448 -16.07 28.87 12.64
CA LYS A 448 -16.40 27.46 12.40
C LYS A 448 -16.78 27.22 10.93
N VAL A 449 -16.11 26.28 10.28
CA VAL A 449 -16.35 25.91 8.87
C VAL A 449 -16.94 24.52 8.77
N ASN A 450 -18.16 24.40 8.26
CA ASN A 450 -18.79 23.13 7.91
C ASN A 450 -18.63 22.93 6.39
N ILE A 451 -17.70 22.05 6.01
CA ILE A 451 -17.30 21.84 4.62
C ILE A 451 -18.00 20.61 4.02
N LEU A 452 -18.70 20.81 2.90
CA LEU A 452 -19.33 19.75 2.11
C LEU A 452 -18.43 19.37 0.92
N GLU A 453 -18.11 18.09 0.80
CA GLU A 453 -17.18 17.59 -0.23
C GLU A 453 -17.41 16.10 -0.57
N ALA A 454 -16.82 15.62 -1.67
CA ALA A 454 -16.99 14.25 -2.16
C ALA A 454 -15.67 13.46 -2.31
N ASP A 455 -14.53 14.12 -2.20
CA ASP A 455 -13.18 13.59 -2.44
C ASP A 455 -12.59 12.84 -1.24
N GLY A 456 -12.95 13.18 0.01
CA GLY A 456 -12.76 12.39 1.23
C GLY A 456 -11.66 12.87 2.19
N GLY A 457 -11.97 13.69 3.20
CA GLY A 457 -11.05 13.90 4.35
C GLY A 457 -10.21 15.17 4.31
N TYR A 458 -10.71 16.26 3.70
CA TYR A 458 -9.99 17.54 3.71
C TYR A 458 -9.76 18.12 5.11
N ASP A 459 -10.69 17.90 6.04
CA ASP A 459 -10.62 18.38 7.42
C ASP A 459 -9.34 17.92 8.13
N VAL A 460 -8.84 16.73 7.79
CA VAL A 460 -7.58 16.20 8.33
C VAL A 460 -6.39 17.11 7.99
N PHE A 461 -6.40 17.80 6.87
CA PHE A 461 -5.30 18.68 6.45
C PHE A 461 -5.56 20.15 6.76
N LEU A 462 -6.77 20.51 7.20
CA LEU A 462 -7.20 21.86 7.52
C LEU A 462 -7.12 22.11 9.05
N PRO A 463 -7.22 23.36 9.50
CA PRO A 463 -7.23 23.65 10.94
C PRO A 463 -8.48 23.10 11.64
N ASN A 464 -8.43 22.99 12.97
CA ASN A 464 -9.44 22.29 13.78
C ASN A 464 -10.85 22.91 13.77
N ASN A 465 -11.01 24.14 13.26
CA ASN A 465 -12.32 24.79 13.09
C ASN A 465 -13.12 24.22 11.89
N PHE A 466 -12.53 23.33 11.09
CA PHE A 466 -13.19 22.67 9.97
C PHE A 466 -13.86 21.36 10.39
N GLN A 467 -15.12 21.20 10.02
CA GLN A 467 -15.90 19.98 10.21
C GLN A 467 -16.37 19.45 8.86
N LEU A 468 -16.04 18.19 8.56
CA LEU A 468 -16.37 17.55 7.30
C LEU A 468 -17.80 17.01 7.25
N PHE A 469 -18.46 17.25 6.13
CA PHE A 469 -19.71 16.60 5.75
C PHE A 469 -19.56 15.96 4.37
N PHE A 470 -19.68 14.63 4.33
CA PHE A 470 -19.53 13.92 3.08
C PHE A 470 -20.77 14.04 2.20
N ALA A 471 -20.57 14.23 0.90
CA ALA A 471 -21.61 14.22 -0.12
C ALA A 471 -22.52 12.98 -0.03
N PHE A 472 -21.94 11.81 0.27
CA PHE A 472 -22.69 10.56 0.37
C PHE A 472 -23.60 10.44 1.59
N SER A 473 -23.43 11.31 2.59
CA SER A 473 -24.30 11.36 3.77
C SER A 473 -25.63 12.07 3.52
N LYS A 474 -25.79 12.75 2.36
CA LYS A 474 -27.03 13.41 1.98
C LYS A 474 -28.13 12.39 1.69
N LYS A 475 -29.06 12.27 2.63
CA LYS A 475 -30.28 11.43 2.54
C LYS A 475 -31.57 12.24 2.38
N THR A 476 -31.48 13.56 2.46
CA THR A 476 -32.60 14.50 2.35
C THR A 476 -32.42 15.39 1.13
N LEU A 477 -33.39 16.30 0.89
CA LEU A 477 -33.25 17.36 -0.10
C LEU A 477 -32.05 18.25 0.24
N PHE A 478 -31.41 18.81 -0.79
CA PHE A 478 -30.19 19.60 -0.66
C PHE A 478 -30.36 20.78 0.32
N ASN A 479 -31.45 21.53 0.22
CA ASN A 479 -31.68 22.69 1.09
C ASN A 479 -31.78 22.27 2.57
N ASP A 480 -32.52 21.20 2.87
CA ASP A 480 -32.66 20.68 4.24
C ASP A 480 -31.32 20.19 4.77
N PHE A 481 -30.53 19.52 3.92
CA PHE A 481 -29.19 19.05 4.28
C PHE A 481 -28.24 20.22 4.57
N MET A 482 -28.27 21.26 3.74
CA MET A 482 -27.46 22.48 3.93
C MET A 482 -27.83 23.19 5.24
N HIS A 483 -29.13 23.37 5.51
CA HIS A 483 -29.62 24.05 6.70
C HIS A 483 -29.34 23.23 7.97
N LYS A 484 -29.66 21.94 7.97
CA LYS A 484 -29.49 21.04 9.12
C LYS A 484 -28.04 20.96 9.58
N ASN A 485 -27.09 20.95 8.64
CA ASN A 485 -25.67 20.82 8.94
C ASN A 485 -24.93 22.16 8.92
N ASP A 486 -25.64 23.28 8.76
CA ASP A 486 -25.11 24.64 8.58
C ASP A 486 -23.89 24.68 7.64
N ILE A 487 -24.03 24.06 6.47
CA ILE A 487 -22.94 24.02 5.49
C ILE A 487 -22.65 25.43 5.01
N ASN A 488 -21.40 25.85 5.14
CA ASN A 488 -20.95 27.19 4.80
C ASN A 488 -19.78 27.22 3.82
N VAL A 489 -19.21 26.05 3.51
CA VAL A 489 -18.23 25.84 2.43
C VAL A 489 -18.59 24.58 1.63
N ILE A 490 -18.50 24.63 0.30
CA ILE A 490 -18.72 23.49 -0.60
C ILE A 490 -17.54 23.38 -1.57
N VAL A 491 -16.90 22.21 -1.62
CA VAL A 491 -15.87 21.89 -2.62
C VAL A 491 -16.53 21.16 -3.79
N LEU A 492 -16.74 21.88 -4.89
CA LEU A 492 -17.26 21.31 -6.12
C LEU A 492 -16.12 20.66 -6.92
N SER A 493 -15.97 19.35 -6.75
CA SER A 493 -15.09 18.51 -7.56
C SER A 493 -15.83 17.77 -8.68
N ALA A 494 -15.08 17.18 -9.60
CA ALA A 494 -15.64 16.32 -10.65
C ALA A 494 -16.39 15.08 -10.11
N LYS A 495 -16.08 14.67 -8.87
CA LYS A 495 -16.80 13.58 -8.20
C LYS A 495 -18.15 14.07 -7.68
N MET A 496 -18.18 15.24 -7.06
CA MET A 496 -19.44 15.86 -6.60
C MET A 496 -20.36 16.22 -7.77
N SER A 497 -19.82 16.74 -8.88
CA SER A 497 -20.62 17.14 -10.04
C SER A 497 -21.29 15.98 -10.76
N ARG A 498 -20.74 14.76 -10.65
CA ARG A 498 -21.27 13.51 -11.24
C ARG A 498 -22.13 12.71 -10.26
N ASP A 499 -22.27 13.15 -9.02
CA ASP A 499 -23.03 12.44 -8.00
C ASP A 499 -24.53 12.56 -8.27
N ALA A 500 -25.18 11.43 -8.55
CA ALA A 500 -26.62 11.37 -8.86
C ALA A 500 -27.49 11.99 -7.76
N ARG A 501 -27.06 11.90 -6.49
CA ARG A 501 -27.80 12.48 -5.34
C ARG A 501 -27.89 14.00 -5.41
N PHE A 502 -26.96 14.65 -6.11
CA PHE A 502 -26.94 16.09 -6.32
C PHE A 502 -27.50 16.46 -7.70
N GLN A 503 -27.12 15.74 -8.76
CA GLN A 503 -27.62 16.03 -10.11
C GLN A 503 -29.16 16.00 -10.21
N MET A 504 -29.79 15.06 -9.52
CA MET A 504 -31.24 14.88 -9.53
C MET A 504 -31.96 15.74 -8.48
N ASP A 505 -31.24 16.52 -7.66
CA ASP A 505 -31.83 17.31 -6.57
C ASP A 505 -32.20 18.72 -7.06
N PRO A 506 -33.50 19.11 -7.03
CA PRO A 506 -33.91 20.44 -7.48
C PRO A 506 -33.29 21.59 -6.68
N GLY A 507 -33.02 21.36 -5.38
CA GLY A 507 -32.38 22.34 -4.51
C GLY A 507 -30.93 22.60 -4.92
N TRP A 508 -30.22 21.55 -5.33
CA TRP A 508 -28.87 21.65 -5.87
C TRP A 508 -28.85 22.40 -7.21
N GLN A 509 -29.75 22.06 -8.13
CA GLN A 509 -29.85 22.73 -9.43
C GLN A 509 -30.10 24.24 -9.26
N THR A 510 -31.02 24.60 -8.36
CA THR A 510 -31.31 26.00 -8.03
C THR A 510 -30.13 26.69 -7.37
N PHE A 511 -29.39 26.01 -6.49
CA PHE A 511 -28.17 26.56 -5.89
C PHE A 511 -27.09 26.83 -6.95
N MET A 512 -26.93 25.93 -7.93
CA MET A 512 -25.94 26.10 -8.99
C MET A 512 -26.23 27.29 -9.91
N THR A 513 -27.49 27.68 -10.07
CA THR A 513 -27.90 28.86 -10.86
C THR A 513 -27.90 30.15 -10.04
N ASP A 514 -28.26 30.11 -8.75
CA ASP A 514 -28.35 31.27 -7.86
C ASP A 514 -27.67 31.03 -6.49
N TYR A 515 -26.36 30.75 -6.51
CA TYR A 515 -25.56 30.65 -5.28
C TYR A 515 -25.33 32.03 -4.64
N ALA A 516 -25.26 33.10 -5.46
CA ALA A 516 -25.01 34.46 -5.01
C ALA A 516 -26.18 35.04 -4.21
N GLY A 517 -27.42 34.82 -4.66
CA GLY A 517 -28.64 35.19 -3.92
C GLY A 517 -28.79 34.42 -2.61
N ARG A 518 -28.13 33.26 -2.48
CA ARG A 518 -28.06 32.47 -1.25
C ARG A 518 -26.87 32.83 -0.35
N GLY A 519 -26.18 33.93 -0.65
CA GLY A 519 -25.09 34.45 0.18
C GLY A 519 -23.74 33.75 -0.01
N PHE A 520 -23.56 32.94 -1.06
CA PHE A 520 -22.28 32.31 -1.37
C PHE A 520 -21.48 33.12 -2.41
N ALA A 521 -20.16 33.15 -2.24
CA ALA A 521 -19.21 33.55 -3.26
C ALA A 521 -18.63 32.30 -3.93
N LYS A 522 -18.32 32.41 -5.22
CA LYS A 522 -17.69 31.36 -6.02
C LYS A 522 -16.22 31.72 -6.24
N LEU A 523 -15.32 30.87 -5.77
CA LEU A 523 -13.88 31.02 -5.92
C LEU A 523 -13.32 29.84 -6.73
N THR A 524 -12.49 30.13 -7.73
CA THR A 524 -11.78 29.09 -8.49
C THR A 524 -10.50 28.73 -7.74
N VAL A 525 -10.28 27.45 -7.49
CA VAL A 525 -9.05 26.97 -6.84
C VAL A 525 -7.90 27.07 -7.86
N PRO A 526 -6.85 27.87 -7.59
CA PRO A 526 -5.77 28.12 -8.55
C PRO A 526 -5.12 26.84 -9.07
N GLY A 527 -4.88 26.79 -10.39
CA GLY A 527 -4.27 25.65 -11.06
C GLY A 527 -5.18 24.44 -11.29
N THR A 528 -6.38 24.40 -10.72
CA THR A 528 -7.29 23.25 -10.80
C THR A 528 -8.61 23.60 -11.51
N SER A 529 -9.42 22.58 -11.82
CA SER A 529 -10.80 22.75 -12.29
C SER A 529 -11.83 22.87 -11.15
N ARG A 530 -11.37 22.88 -9.89
CA ARG A 530 -12.24 22.87 -8.72
C ARG A 530 -12.75 24.26 -8.39
N ILE A 531 -13.98 24.27 -7.89
CA ILE A 531 -14.67 25.48 -7.45
C ILE A 531 -14.95 25.33 -5.96
N LEU A 532 -14.69 26.39 -5.22
CA LEU A 532 -15.09 26.54 -3.83
C LEU A 532 -16.28 27.50 -3.76
N PHE A 533 -17.41 27.05 -3.23
CA PHE A 533 -18.47 27.95 -2.81
C PHE A 533 -18.32 28.22 -1.33
N ILE A 534 -18.25 29.49 -0.93
CA ILE A 534 -18.06 29.92 0.46
C ILE A 534 -19.10 30.96 0.84
N LYS A 535 -19.73 30.86 2.02
CA LYS A 535 -20.61 31.93 2.53
C LYS A 535 -19.80 33.24 2.63
N LYS A 536 -20.33 34.33 2.07
CA LYS A 536 -19.67 35.65 2.05
C LYS A 536 -19.31 36.15 3.45
N SER A 537 -20.12 35.82 4.45
CA SER A 537 -19.88 36.17 5.86
C SER A 537 -18.61 35.57 6.46
N LEU A 538 -18.01 34.55 5.83
CA LEU A 538 -16.76 33.95 6.27
C LEU A 538 -15.53 34.62 5.65
N LEU A 539 -15.70 35.41 4.59
CA LEU A 539 -14.58 36.05 3.91
C LEU A 539 -14.18 37.35 4.63
N PRO A 540 -12.89 37.67 4.72
CA PRO A 540 -12.44 38.94 5.29
C PRO A 540 -13.05 40.13 4.53
N GLY A 541 -13.90 40.91 5.20
CA GLY A 541 -14.59 42.08 4.63
C GLY A 541 -15.98 41.83 4.05
N GLY A 542 -16.60 40.68 4.35
CA GLY A 542 -17.98 40.31 3.98
C GLY A 542 -19.05 40.65 5.02
#